data_AF-A0A0D0ASH2-F1
#
_entry.id   AF-A0A0D0ASH2-F1
#
_cell.length_a   1.000
_cell.length_b   1.000
_cell.length_c   1.000
_cell.angle_alpha   90.00
_cell.angle_beta   90.00
_cell.angle_gamma   90.00
#
_symmetry.space_group_name_H-M   'P 1'
#
loop_
_entity.id
_entity.type
_entity.pdbx_description
1 polymer ?
#
loop_
_entity_poly.entity_id
_entity_poly.type
_entity_poly.pdbx_seq_one_letter_code
_entity_poly.pdbx_strand_id
1 'polypeptide(L)'
;YLSNPFLALGTADGPGLAYLDGLVGHHGKNGCRLYCGLKGRHKEGCPHYYPMLLKPPNFNVAGCDHPDVNVNNVRKCSSDEYWKNLTYVLLAPTDAEYKRRRLATGISKPTIFLGFNESHVLGVPKCFGSDMMHLLALNIPDLIIPLWCGTFSC
;
A
#
# COMPACT_ATOMS: atom_id res chain seq x y z
N TYR A 1 27.25 5.38 -27.83
CA TYR A 1 26.26 4.33 -27.53
C TYR A 1 25.20 4.95 -26.64
N LEU A 2 23.91 4.89 -27.03
CA LEU A 2 22.77 5.30 -26.20
C LEU A 2 22.12 4.05 -25.64
N SER A 3 22.15 3.89 -24.31
CA SER A 3 21.43 2.81 -23.61
C SER A 3 20.05 3.31 -23.20
N ASN A 4 19.00 2.54 -23.47
CA ASN A 4 17.62 2.83 -23.06
C ASN A 4 17.15 1.75 -22.07
N PRO A 5 17.63 1.75 -20.82
CA PRO A 5 17.24 0.75 -19.84
C PRO A 5 15.73 0.85 -19.54
N PHE A 6 15.06 -0.30 -19.53
CA PHE A 6 13.66 -0.40 -19.12
C PHE A 6 13.60 -0.82 -17.65
N LEU A 7 13.02 0.02 -16.81
CA LEU A 7 12.77 -0.31 -15.42
C LEU A 7 11.45 -1.08 -15.31
N ALA A 8 11.55 -2.40 -15.27
CA ALA A 8 10.38 -3.25 -15.11
C ALA A 8 9.78 -3.15 -13.70
N LEU A 9 10.59 -3.36 -12.65
CA LEU A 9 10.08 -3.50 -11.29
C LEU A 9 11.04 -2.89 -10.26
N GLY A 10 10.52 -2.01 -9.42
CA GLY A 10 11.15 -1.58 -8.17
C GLY A 10 10.63 -2.44 -7.02
N THR A 11 11.53 -3.15 -6.34
CA THR A 11 11.20 -3.99 -5.19
C THR A 11 11.90 -3.49 -3.95
N ALA A 12 11.23 -3.55 -2.80
CA ALA A 12 11.82 -3.34 -1.50
C ALA A 12 10.99 -4.08 -0.44
N ASP A 13 11.55 -4.20 0.76
CA ASP A 13 10.81 -4.60 1.95
C ASP A 13 9.75 -3.55 2.30
N GLY A 14 8.93 -3.81 3.31
CA GLY A 14 7.81 -2.94 3.60
C GLY A 14 8.10 -1.50 3.95
N PRO A 15 9.03 -1.22 4.86
CA PRO A 15 9.52 0.12 5.11
C PRO A 15 10.14 0.74 3.85
N GLY A 16 11.02 0.02 3.14
CA GLY A 16 11.70 0.52 1.96
C GLY A 16 10.76 0.88 0.82
N LEU A 17 9.70 0.09 0.61
CA LEU A 17 8.76 0.33 -0.48
C LEU A 17 7.98 1.62 -0.29
N ALA A 18 7.57 1.95 0.94
CA ALA A 18 6.93 3.23 1.25
C ALA A 18 7.83 4.44 0.92
N TYR A 19 9.15 4.29 1.04
CA TYR A 19 10.11 5.32 0.62
C TYR A 19 10.24 5.44 -0.90
N LEU A 20 10.18 4.30 -1.62
CA LEU A 20 10.25 4.23 -3.08
C LEU A 20 8.97 4.71 -3.76
N ASP A 21 7.80 4.20 -3.35
CA ASP A 21 6.51 4.49 -3.97
C ASP A 21 5.89 5.81 -3.49
N GLY A 22 6.36 6.35 -2.36
CA GLY A 22 5.85 7.58 -1.78
C GLY A 22 4.47 7.44 -1.13
N LEU A 23 3.98 6.20 -0.98
CA LEU A 23 2.75 5.86 -0.29
C LEU A 23 2.96 5.78 1.22
N VAL A 24 1.86 5.74 1.97
CA VAL A 24 1.89 5.47 3.41
C VAL A 24 2.25 4.01 3.68
N GLY A 25 2.92 3.76 4.81
CA GLY A 25 3.19 2.40 5.26
C GLY A 25 1.93 1.61 5.63
N HIS A 26 2.14 0.36 6.03
CA HIS A 26 1.06 -0.61 6.31
C HIS A 26 0.07 -0.18 7.41
N HIS A 27 0.46 0.73 8.31
CA HIS A 27 -0.42 1.32 9.32
C HIS A 27 -1.30 2.48 8.81
N GLY A 28 -1.17 2.87 7.54
CA GLY A 28 -1.94 3.96 6.96
C GLY A 28 -3.34 3.54 6.52
N LYS A 29 -4.24 4.52 6.40
CA LYS A 29 -5.63 4.30 5.94
C LYS A 29 -5.71 3.58 4.59
N ASN A 30 -4.83 3.91 3.65
CA ASN A 30 -4.67 3.20 2.38
C ASN A 30 -3.33 2.44 2.38
N GLY A 31 -3.14 1.55 3.35
CA GLY A 31 -1.86 0.86 3.58
C GLY A 31 -1.47 -0.20 2.54
N CYS A 32 -2.28 -0.42 1.49
CA CYS A 32 -1.90 -1.28 0.38
C CYS A 32 -0.85 -0.61 -0.49
N ARG A 33 0.32 -1.23 -0.59
CA ARG A 33 1.47 -0.73 -1.37
C ARG A 33 1.28 -0.82 -2.89
N LEU A 34 0.27 -1.57 -3.33
CA LEU A 34 -0.14 -1.64 -4.74
C LEU A 34 -1.21 -0.61 -5.10
N TYR A 35 -1.57 0.28 -4.18
CA TYR A 35 -2.58 1.32 -4.41
C TYR A 35 -3.93 0.76 -4.91
N CYS A 36 -4.39 -0.34 -4.32
CA CYS A 36 -5.60 -1.06 -4.77
C CYS A 36 -6.93 -0.40 -4.34
N GLY A 37 -6.89 0.71 -3.60
CA GLY A 37 -8.06 1.41 -3.08
C GLY A 37 -8.73 0.78 -1.86
N LEU A 38 -8.23 -0.37 -1.37
CA LEU A 38 -8.71 -0.97 -0.13
C LEU A 38 -8.36 -0.05 1.06
N LYS A 39 -9.38 0.32 1.82
CA LYS A 39 -9.23 1.10 3.05
C LYS A 39 -9.04 0.14 4.22
N GLY A 40 -8.08 0.44 5.08
CA GLY A 40 -7.92 -0.21 6.36
C GLY A 40 -8.97 0.26 7.37
N ARG A 41 -9.10 -0.51 8.44
CA ARG A 41 -9.95 -0.18 9.59
C ARG A 41 -9.11 0.53 10.64
N HIS A 42 -9.60 1.63 11.18
CA HIS A 42 -8.89 2.37 12.21
C HIS A 42 -9.02 1.67 13.57
N LYS A 43 -7.90 1.52 14.29
CA LYS A 43 -7.89 1.06 15.67
C LYS A 43 -8.19 2.25 16.58
N GLU A 44 -9.34 2.25 17.25
CA GLU A 44 -9.72 3.34 18.14
C GLU A 44 -8.67 3.56 19.25
N GLY A 45 -8.39 4.83 19.56
CA GLY A 45 -7.34 5.22 20.51
C GLY A 45 -5.89 5.05 20.01
N CYS A 46 -5.68 4.63 18.76
CA CYS A 46 -4.36 4.41 18.18
C CYS A 46 -4.27 5.01 16.77
N PRO A 47 -3.15 5.58 16.33
CA PRO A 47 -3.04 6.15 14.97
C PRO A 47 -3.02 5.11 13.85
N HIS A 48 -3.17 3.82 14.16
CA HIS A 48 -2.98 2.72 13.23
C HIS A 48 -4.27 2.31 12.54
N TYR A 49 -4.14 2.04 11.25
CA TYR A 49 -5.10 1.31 10.46
C TYR A 49 -4.59 -0.10 10.21
N TYR A 50 -5.48 -1.07 10.17
CA TYR A 50 -5.15 -2.46 9.88
C TYR A 50 -6.00 -2.98 8.71
N PRO A 51 -5.44 -3.85 7.86
CA PRO A 51 -6.19 -4.44 6.76
C PRO A 51 -7.20 -5.45 7.31
N MET A 52 -8.49 -5.24 7.03
CA MET A 52 -9.52 -6.23 7.33
C MET A 52 -10.66 -6.14 6.30
N LEU A 53 -10.92 -7.25 5.63
CA LEU A 53 -11.97 -7.33 4.61
C LEU A 53 -13.35 -7.37 5.26
N LEU A 54 -13.49 -8.07 6.38
CA LEU A 54 -14.74 -8.16 7.13
C LEU A 54 -14.89 -6.98 8.09
N LYS A 55 -16.12 -6.53 8.31
CA LYS A 55 -16.46 -5.53 9.32
C LYS A 55 -16.60 -6.26 10.67
N PRO A 56 -15.80 -5.91 11.69
CA PRO A 56 -15.98 -6.48 13.02
C PRO A 56 -17.40 -6.18 13.54
N PRO A 57 -17.96 -7.07 14.38
CA PRO A 57 -19.24 -6.80 15.02
C PRO A 57 -19.16 -5.51 15.86
N ASN A 58 -20.23 -4.72 15.86
CA ASN A 58 -20.33 -3.45 16.57
C ASN A 58 -19.24 -2.40 16.20
N PHE A 59 -18.62 -2.52 15.02
CA PHE A 59 -17.61 -1.57 14.57
C PHE A 59 -18.25 -0.32 13.90
N ASN A 60 -18.17 0.82 14.58
CA ASN A 60 -18.71 2.10 14.08
C ASN A 60 -17.71 3.25 14.16
N VAL A 61 -16.48 3.02 13.69
CA VAL A 61 -15.44 4.06 13.67
C VAL A 61 -15.60 4.93 12.43
N ALA A 62 -15.83 6.23 12.64
CA ALA A 62 -16.08 7.19 11.57
C ALA A 62 -15.02 7.15 10.46
N GLY A 63 -15.48 7.10 9.21
CA GLY A 63 -14.61 7.06 8.04
C GLY A 63 -13.92 5.72 7.77
N CYS A 64 -14.22 4.69 8.56
CA CYS A 64 -13.72 3.32 8.47
C CYS A 64 -14.83 2.26 8.64
N ASP A 65 -16.10 2.65 8.60
CA ASP A 65 -17.29 1.85 8.89
C ASP A 65 -17.88 1.14 7.66
N HIS A 66 -17.15 1.14 6.54
CA HIS A 66 -17.55 0.51 5.27
C HIS A 66 -17.98 -0.96 5.43
N PRO A 67 -18.86 -1.50 4.57
CA PRO A 67 -19.27 -2.91 4.63
C PRO A 67 -18.09 -3.85 4.35
N ASP A 68 -18.39 -5.15 4.42
CA ASP A 68 -17.47 -6.20 4.02
C ASP A 68 -16.99 -6.00 2.58
N VAL A 69 -15.71 -6.27 2.35
CA VAL A 69 -15.10 -6.21 1.04
C VAL A 69 -14.88 -7.63 0.55
N ASN A 70 -15.58 -8.02 -0.52
CA ASN A 70 -15.31 -9.27 -1.21
C ASN A 70 -13.93 -9.20 -1.86
N VAL A 71 -13.06 -10.16 -1.55
CA VAL A 71 -11.68 -10.24 -2.08
C VAL A 71 -11.65 -10.22 -3.61
N ASN A 72 -12.64 -10.83 -4.27
CA ASN A 72 -12.74 -10.87 -5.73
C ASN A 72 -13.08 -9.52 -6.36
N ASN A 73 -13.56 -8.58 -5.54
CA ASN A 73 -13.93 -7.23 -5.95
C ASN A 73 -12.85 -6.20 -5.59
N VAL A 74 -11.71 -6.61 -5.04
CA VAL A 74 -10.61 -5.70 -4.76
C VAL A 74 -10.08 -5.16 -6.09
N ARG A 75 -10.12 -3.84 -6.22
CA ARG A 75 -9.75 -3.14 -7.44
C ARG A 75 -8.26 -3.31 -7.73
N LYS A 76 -7.92 -3.39 -9.02
CA LYS A 76 -6.54 -3.31 -9.50
C LYS A 76 -6.00 -1.89 -9.42
N CYS A 77 -4.70 -1.78 -9.21
CA CYS A 77 -3.95 -0.54 -9.31
C CYS A 77 -4.30 0.26 -10.59
N SER A 78 -4.48 1.58 -10.44
CA SER A 78 -4.76 2.49 -11.55
C SER A 78 -3.81 3.68 -11.50
N SER A 79 -3.06 3.88 -12.59
CA SER A 79 -2.17 5.03 -12.76
C SER A 79 -2.95 6.35 -12.83
N ASP A 80 -4.13 6.35 -13.46
CA ASP A 80 -4.96 7.55 -13.57
C ASP A 80 -5.46 8.02 -12.20
N GLU A 81 -5.90 7.08 -11.36
CA GLU A 81 -6.31 7.42 -10.00
C GLU A 81 -5.14 7.87 -9.14
N TYR A 82 -3.98 7.23 -9.28
CA TYR A 82 -2.76 7.68 -8.61
C TYR A 82 -2.43 9.12 -9.01
N TRP A 83 -2.41 9.45 -10.31
CA TRP A 83 -2.14 10.80 -10.79
C TRP A 83 -3.16 11.81 -10.28
N LYS A 84 -4.45 11.51 -10.38
CA LYS A 84 -5.53 12.35 -9.83
C LYS A 84 -5.32 12.63 -8.34
N ASN A 85 -5.01 11.60 -7.56
CA ASN A 85 -4.82 11.73 -6.11
C ASN A 85 -3.52 12.43 -5.77
N LEU A 86 -2.44 12.21 -6.54
CA LEU A 86 -1.19 12.92 -6.38
C LEU A 86 -1.37 14.42 -6.64
N THR A 87 -2.00 14.79 -7.76
CA THR A 87 -2.35 16.19 -8.07
C THR A 87 -3.19 16.79 -6.95
N TYR A 88 -4.19 16.05 -6.46
CA TYR A 88 -4.99 16.49 -5.32
C TYR A 88 -4.13 16.77 -4.08
N VAL A 89 -3.18 15.91 -3.72
CA VAL A 89 -2.27 16.13 -2.58
C VAL A 89 -1.32 17.32 -2.83
N LEU A 90 -0.74 17.44 -4.02
CA LEU A 90 0.22 18.49 -4.37
C LEU A 90 -0.41 19.89 -4.39
N LEU A 91 -1.69 19.99 -4.74
CA LEU A 91 -2.44 21.26 -4.74
C LEU A 91 -2.97 21.66 -3.35
N ALA A 92 -2.44 21.09 -2.26
CA ALA A 92 -2.86 21.44 -0.91
C ALA A 92 -2.34 22.85 -0.54
N PRO A 93 -3.21 23.83 -0.20
CA PRO A 93 -2.81 25.20 0.12
C PRO A 93 -2.19 25.36 1.52
N THR A 94 -2.40 24.40 2.43
CA THR A 94 -1.92 24.46 3.81
C THR A 94 -1.44 23.10 4.28
N ASP A 95 -0.60 23.07 5.31
CA ASP A 95 -0.13 21.82 5.94
C ASP A 95 -1.30 20.98 6.51
N ALA A 96 -2.30 21.64 7.11
CA ALA A 96 -3.50 20.96 7.60
C ALA A 96 -4.25 20.25 6.46
N GLU A 97 -4.38 20.93 5.32
CA GLU A 97 -5.04 20.37 4.15
C GLU A 97 -4.19 19.27 3.51
N TYR A 98 -2.87 19.43 3.44
CA TYR A 98 -1.95 18.38 3.00
C TYR A 98 -2.10 17.11 3.86
N LYS A 99 -2.10 17.23 5.20
CA LYS A 99 -2.32 16.10 6.12
C LYS A 99 -3.66 15.41 5.88
N ARG A 100 -4.73 16.19 5.66
CA ARG A 100 -6.07 15.65 5.34
C ARG A 100 -6.07 14.89 4.01
N ARG A 101 -5.47 15.45 2.96
CA ARG A 101 -5.39 14.83 1.63
C ARG A 101 -4.48 13.60 1.62
N ARG A 102 -3.36 13.64 2.33
CA ARG A 102 -2.47 12.49 2.56
C ARG A 102 -3.21 11.35 3.26
N LEU A 103 -3.97 11.63 4.32
CA LEU A 103 -4.77 10.61 5.00
C LEU A 103 -5.84 10.00 4.07
N ALA A 104 -6.49 10.84 3.26
CA ALA A 104 -7.54 10.40 2.35
C ALA A 104 -7.01 9.52 1.20
N THR A 105 -5.84 9.87 0.64
CA THR A 105 -5.28 9.24 -0.57
C THR A 105 -4.21 8.19 -0.27
N GLY A 106 -3.56 8.24 0.90
CA GLY A 106 -2.39 7.42 1.20
C GLY A 106 -1.10 7.87 0.50
N ILE A 107 -1.08 9.00 -0.21
CA ILE A 107 0.13 9.49 -0.88
C ILE A 107 0.83 10.49 0.06
N SER A 108 2.07 10.19 0.45
CA SER A 108 2.90 11.06 1.28
C SER A 108 3.76 11.99 0.43
N LYS A 109 4.26 11.53 -0.72
CA LYS A 109 5.13 12.31 -1.61
C LYS A 109 5.06 11.73 -3.02
N PRO A 110 5.40 12.50 -4.08
CA PRO A 110 5.67 11.92 -5.39
C PRO A 110 6.83 10.92 -5.29
N THR A 111 6.70 9.79 -5.96
CA THR A 111 7.83 8.88 -6.16
C THR A 111 8.85 9.48 -7.12
N ILE A 112 10.14 9.23 -6.87
CA ILE A 112 11.23 9.58 -7.80
C ILE A 112 11.07 8.88 -9.16
N PHE A 113 10.31 7.79 -9.22
CA PHE A 113 10.08 7.03 -10.44
C PHE A 113 9.18 7.76 -11.44
N LEU A 114 8.53 8.85 -11.04
CA LEU A 114 7.84 9.76 -11.98
C LEU A 114 8.81 10.47 -12.93
N GLY A 115 10.12 10.47 -12.64
CA GLY A 115 11.13 11.01 -13.54
C GLY A 115 11.49 10.10 -14.72
N PHE A 116 11.05 8.84 -14.74
CA PHE A 116 11.27 7.96 -15.88
C PHE A 116 10.32 8.31 -17.04
N ASN A 117 10.81 8.11 -18.26
CA ASN A 117 9.94 8.14 -19.44
C ASN A 117 8.90 7.01 -19.34
N GLU A 118 7.65 7.31 -19.66
CA GLU A 118 6.54 6.34 -19.66
C GLU A 118 6.81 5.12 -20.55
N SER A 119 7.61 5.26 -21.62
CA SER A 119 8.01 4.14 -22.49
C SER A 119 9.06 3.22 -21.85
N HIS A 120 9.66 3.60 -20.71
CA HIS A 120 10.77 2.90 -20.06
C HIS A 120 10.45 2.43 -18.64
N VAL A 121 9.17 2.39 -18.26
CA VAL A 121 8.71 1.92 -16.94
C VAL A 121 7.32 1.29 -17.06
N LEU A 122 6.97 0.32 -16.22
CA LEU A 122 5.61 -0.28 -16.18
C LEU A 122 4.49 0.70 -15.70
N GLY A 123 4.84 1.98 -15.50
CA GLY A 123 3.95 3.04 -15.02
C GLY A 123 3.79 3.03 -13.50
N VAL A 124 3.67 4.21 -12.90
CA VAL A 124 3.45 4.34 -11.45
C VAL A 124 1.96 4.16 -11.11
N PRO A 125 1.59 3.46 -10.02
CA PRO A 125 2.44 2.69 -9.11
C PRO A 125 2.59 1.20 -9.50
N LYS A 126 2.22 0.82 -10.74
CA LYS A 126 2.31 -0.58 -11.23
C LYS A 126 3.74 -1.11 -11.32
N CYS A 127 4.74 -0.23 -11.43
CA CYS A 127 6.16 -0.57 -11.42
C CYS A 127 6.70 -0.95 -10.04
N PHE A 128 5.89 -0.91 -8.98
CA PHE A 128 6.30 -1.34 -7.64
C PHE A 128 5.84 -2.77 -7.38
N GLY A 129 6.81 -3.64 -7.08
CA GLY A 129 6.55 -5.02 -6.74
C GLY A 129 5.93 -5.14 -5.35
N SER A 130 5.01 -6.08 -5.19
CA SER A 130 4.52 -6.45 -3.86
C SER A 130 5.67 -7.06 -3.04
N ASP A 131 5.76 -6.67 -1.77
CA ASP A 131 6.67 -7.30 -0.81
C ASP A 131 6.18 -8.72 -0.49
N MET A 132 6.68 -9.69 -1.24
CA MET A 132 6.50 -11.13 -0.98
C MET A 132 7.80 -11.77 -0.48
N MET A 133 8.84 -10.99 -0.21
CA MET A 133 10.19 -11.48 0.07
C MET A 133 10.20 -12.38 1.32
N HIS A 134 9.50 -11.97 2.37
CA HIS A 134 9.39 -12.72 3.62
C HIS A 134 8.37 -13.86 3.53
N LEU A 135 7.41 -13.80 2.59
CA LEU A 135 6.30 -14.75 2.57
C LEU A 135 6.78 -16.18 2.31
N LEU A 136 7.54 -16.38 1.23
CA LEU A 136 7.99 -17.72 0.82
C LEU A 136 9.19 -18.21 1.64
N ALA A 137 10.06 -17.30 2.10
CA ALA A 137 11.32 -17.65 2.74
C ALA A 137 11.26 -17.71 4.27
N LEU A 138 10.32 -17.00 4.91
CA LEU A 138 10.24 -16.88 6.36
C LEU A 138 8.84 -17.22 6.87
N ASN A 139 7.81 -16.46 6.50
CA ASN A 139 6.48 -16.61 7.09
C ASN A 139 5.86 -17.99 6.84
N ILE A 140 5.94 -18.52 5.61
CA ILE A 140 5.41 -19.86 5.31
C ILE A 140 6.25 -20.93 6.00
N PRO A 141 7.59 -20.99 5.84
CA PRO A 141 8.42 -21.95 6.57
C PRO A 141 8.25 -21.92 8.09
N ASP A 142 8.22 -20.73 8.71
CA ASP A 142 8.11 -20.55 10.17
C ASP A 142 6.78 -21.05 10.73
N LEU A 143 5.71 -21.03 9.92
CA LEU A 143 4.41 -21.57 10.33
C LEU A 143 4.27 -23.06 10.00
N ILE A 144 4.78 -23.48 8.84
CA ILE A 144 4.47 -24.79 8.28
C ILE A 144 5.48 -25.86 8.74
N ILE A 145 6.76 -25.52 8.89
CA ILE A 145 7.78 -26.48 9.35
C ILE A 145 7.50 -26.91 10.80
N PRO A 146 7.28 -26.00 11.77
CA PRO A 146 6.95 -26.42 13.13
C PRO A 146 5.63 -27.16 13.23
N LEU A 147 4.65 -26.84 12.37
CA LEU A 147 3.39 -27.58 12.28
C LEU A 147 3.63 -29.04 11.86
N TRP A 148 4.39 -29.24 10.78
CA TRP A 148 4.66 -30.58 10.23
C TRP A 148 5.59 -31.40 11.11
N CYS A 149 6.53 -30.76 11.80
CA CYS A 149 7.46 -31.42 12.71
C CYS A 149 6.89 -31.58 14.14
N GLY A 150 5.72 -30.99 14.44
CA GLY A 150 5.13 -31.04 15.78
C GLY A 150 5.96 -30.31 16.84
N THR A 151 6.62 -29.20 16.47
CA THR A 151 7.55 -28.47 17.34
C THR A 151 7.04 -27.10 17.79
N PHE A 152 5.75 -26.80 17.64
CA PHE A 152 5.17 -25.60 18.23
C PHE A 152 5.23 -25.66 19.75
N SER A 153 5.82 -24.62 20.36
CA SER A 153 5.78 -24.40 21.80
C SER A 153 4.39 -23.94 22.21
N CYS A 154 3.76 -24.68 23.14
CA CYS A 154 2.51 -24.29 23.80
C CYS A 154 2.75 -23.19 24.84
#